data_AF-A0A1M4VY96-F1
#
_entry.id   AF-A0A1M4VY96-F1
#
_cell.length_a   1.000
_cell.length_b   1.000
_cell.length_c   1.000
_cell.angle_alpha   90.00
_cell.angle_beta   90.00
_cell.angle_gamma   90.00
#
_symmetry.space_group_name_H-M   'P 1'
#
loop_
_entity.id
_entity.type
_entity.pdbx_description
1 polymer ?
#
loop_
_entity_poly.entity_id
_entity_poly.type
_entity_poly.pdbx_seq_one_letter_code
_entity_poly.pdbx_strand_id
1 'polypeptide(L)' 'MLVRNPAEPDWGLGQVQSNINGKLTVNFENMGKMTLESANIALTLQFNS' A
#
# COMPACT_ATOMS: atom_id res chain seq x y z
N MET A 1 -0.56 -8.66 -4.39
CA MET A 1 0.54 -8.36 -3.45
C MET A 1 -0.03 -7.60 -2.25
N LEU A 2 0.20 -8.09 -1.03
CA LEU A 2 -0.31 -7.48 0.20
C LEU A 2 0.79 -6.65 0.87
N VAL A 3 0.42 -5.50 1.40
CA VAL A 3 1.34 -4.51 1.97
C VAL A 3 0.76 -3.88 3.23
N ARG A 4 1.62 -3.34 4.09
CA ARG A 4 1.24 -2.40 5.15
C ARG A 4 2.05 -1.12 5.01
N ASN A 5 1.47 0.00 5.42
CA ASN A 5 2.18 1.27 5.55
C ASN A 5 2.60 1.43 7.02
N PRO A 6 3.90 1.31 7.37
CA PRO A 6 4.36 1.45 8.75
C PRO A 6 4.15 2.86 9.34
N ALA A 7 4.10 3.89 8.49
CA ALA A 7 3.83 5.26 8.94
C ALA A 7 2.33 5.49 9.24
N GLU A 8 1.45 4.64 8.71
CA GLU A 8 0.00 4.76 8.84
C GLU A 8 -0.61 3.38 9.21
N PRO A 9 -0.31 2.87 10.42
CA PRO A 9 -0.72 1.52 10.81
C PRO A 9 -2.25 1.33 10.82
N ASP A 10 -3.00 2.40 11.08
CA ASP A 10 -4.46 2.38 11.18
C ASP A 10 -5.16 2.16 9.83
N TRP A 11 -4.47 2.38 8.70
CA TRP A 11 -5.03 2.11 7.37
C TRP A 11 -5.33 0.62 7.15
N GLY A 12 -4.70 -0.27 7.93
CA GLY A 12 -4.91 -1.71 7.85
C GLY A 12 -4.08 -2.37 6.75
N LEU A 13 -4.49 -3.57 6.34
CA LEU A 13 -3.83 -4.28 5.25
C LEU A 13 -4.18 -3.63 3.92
N GLY A 14 -3.19 -3.49 3.04
CA GLY A 14 -3.35 -2.94 1.70
C GLY A 14 -3.16 -3.99 0.63
N GLN A 15 -3.99 -3.95 -0.41
CA GLN A 15 -3.78 -4.71 -1.65
C GLN A 15 -3.30 -3.76 -2.75
N VAL A 16 -2.11 -4.04 -3.30
CA VAL A 16 -1.61 -3.31 -4.47
C VAL A 16 -2.46 -3.66 -5.69
N GLN A 17 -3.03 -2.63 -6.33
CA GLN A 17 -3.85 -2.74 -7.54
C GLN A 17 -3.06 -2.40 -8.81
N SER A 18 -2.16 -1.42 -8.74
CA SER A 18 -1.28 -1.04 -9.86
C SER A 18 0.01 -0.41 -9.36
N ASN A 19 1.07 -0.53 -10.16
CA ASN A 19 2.33 0.19 -9.99
C ASN A 19 2.82 0.60 -11.38
N ILE A 20 2.55 1.84 -11.79
CA ILE A 20 2.86 2.34 -13.13
C ILE A 20 3.34 3.79 -13.07
N ASN A 21 4.35 4.13 -13.87
CA ASN A 21 4.88 5.50 -13.99
C ASN A 21 5.19 6.17 -12.64
N GLY A 22 5.75 5.42 -11.70
CA GLY A 22 6.07 5.92 -10.36
C GLY A 22 4.87 6.05 -9.41
N LYS A 23 3.65 5.76 -9.86
CA LYS A 23 2.44 5.79 -9.04
C LYS A 23 2.02 4.39 -8.60
N LEU A 24 1.91 4.22 -7.30
CA LEU A 24 1.45 3.00 -6.66
C LEU A 24 0.01 3.18 -6.20
N THR A 25 -0.92 2.37 -6.70
CA THR A 25 -2.30 2.35 -6.22
C THR A 25 -2.49 1.16 -5.29
N VAL A 26 -2.93 1.44 -4.06
CA VAL A 26 -3.22 0.43 -3.03
C VAL A 26 -4.61 0.67 -2.49
N ASN A 27 -5.40 -0.39 -2.34
CA ASN A 27 -6.65 -0.33 -1.61
C ASN A 27 -6.43 -0.86 -0.19
N PHE A 28 -6.56 0.01 0.81
CA PHE A 28 -6.39 -0.29 2.22
C PHE A 28 -7.74 -0.57 2.88
N GLU A 29 -7.78 -1.54 3.80
CA GLU A 29 -9.01 -1.98 4.49
C GLU A 29 -9.78 -0.83 5.14
N ASN A 30 -9.10 0.06 5.86
CA ASN A 30 -9.75 1.10 6.68
C ASN A 30 -9.69 2.50 6.05
N MET A 31 -8.80 2.70 5.07
CA MET A 31 -8.59 4.01 4.44
C MET A 31 -9.13 4.06 2.99
N GLY A 32 -9.44 2.90 2.40
CA GLY A 32 -9.86 2.80 1.01
C GLY A 32 -8.71 2.97 0.02
N LYS A 33 -9.04 3.41 -1.20
CA LYS A 33 -8.09 3.47 -2.32
C LYS A 33 -7.19 4.71 -2.23
N MET A 34 -5.89 4.46 -2.15
CA MET A 34 -4.85 5.49 -2.16
C MET A 34 -3.97 5.35 -3.40
N THR A 35 -3.62 6.48 -4.02
CA THR A 35 -2.57 6.56 -5.05
C THR A 35 -1.40 7.32 -4.46
N LEU A 36 -0.25 6.66 -4.38
CA LEU A 36 0.94 7.12 -3.68
C LEU A 36 2.11 7.25 -4.66
N GLU A 37 2.97 8.23 -4.44
CA GLU A 37 4.23 8.34 -5.18
C GLU A 37 5.21 7.28 -4.65
N SER A 38 5.56 6.32 -5.51
CA SER A 38 6.37 5.14 -5.15
C SER A 38 7.75 5.52 -4.61
N ALA A 39 8.30 6.65 -5.06
CA ALA A 39 9.60 7.15 -4.62
C ALA A 39 9.60 7.65 -3.16
N ASN A 40 8.43 7.99 -2.61
CA ASN A 40 8.29 8.64 -1.30
C ASN A 40 7.52 7.79 -0.28
N ILE A 41 7.21 6.53 -0.60
CA ILE A 41 6.46 5.63 0.27
C ILE A 41 7.26 4.38 0.59
N ALA A 42 7.36 4.06 1.88
CA ALA A 42 7.92 2.80 2.36
C ALA A 42 6.77 1.88 2.79
N LEU A 43 6.61 0.75 2.10
CA LEU A 43 5.63 -0.28 2.44
C LEU A 43 6.33 -1.59 2.78
N THR A 44 5.79 -2.31 3.76
CA THR A 44 6.26 -3.66 4.09
C THR A 44 5.39 -4.69 3.40
N LEU A 45 6.01 -5.62 2.67
CA LEU A 45 5.30 -6.76 2.09
C LEU A 45 4.79 -7.68 3.20
N GLN A 46 3.55 -8.15 3.04
CA GLN A 46 2.96 -9.18 3.88
C GLN A 46 2.91 -10.49 3.09
N PHE A 47 3.58 -11.51 3.63
CA PHE A 47 3.53 -12.87 3.12
C PHE A 47 2.58 -13.66 4.01
N ASN A 48 1.62 -14.35 3.38
CA ASN A 48 0.83 -15.32 4.11
C ASN A 48 1.67 -16.60 4.19
N SER A 49 1.91 -17.08 5.41
CA SER A 49 2.57 -18.37 5.68
C SER A 49 1.81 -19.54 5.09
#